data_AF-A0A7Y3UKU7-F1
#
_entry.id   AF-A0A7Y3UKU7-F1
#
_cell.length_a   1.000
_cell.length_b   1.000
_cell.length_c   1.000
_cell.angle_alpha   90.00
_cell.angle_beta   90.00
_cell.angle_gamma   90.00
#
_symmetry.space_group_name_H-M   'P 1'
#
loop_
_entity.id
_entity.type
_entity.pdbx_description
1 polymer ?
#
loop_
_entity_poly.entity_id
_entity_poly.type
_entity_poly.pdbx_seq_one_letter_code
_entity_poly.pdbx_strand_id
1 'polypeptide(L)' 'MAGITLVQAQAQLTTWLDASTKIASGQSYNIGNRTLTRADVKYLQEQIEYWNKMVNTLSSGGVVARGITPI' A
#
# COMPACT_ATOMS: atom_id res chain seq x y z
N MET A 1 5.02 19.09 -4.82
CA MET A 1 4.74 18.08 -3.76
C MET A 1 5.42 16.79 -4.18
N ALA A 2 6.39 16.29 -3.42
CA ALA A 2 6.94 14.96 -3.69
C ALA A 2 5.84 13.95 -3.33
N GLY A 3 5.17 13.40 -4.35
CA GLY A 3 4.26 12.28 -4.16
C GLY A 3 5.03 11.07 -3.64
N ILE A 4 4.32 10.16 -2.97
CA ILE A 4 4.87 8.83 -2.64
C ILE A 4 5.36 8.12 -3.91
N THR A 5 6.51 7.45 -3.81
CA THR A 5 7.05 6.67 -4.93
C THR A 5 6.32 5.34 -5.08
N LEU A 6 6.38 4.74 -6.27
CA LEU A 6 5.81 3.41 -6.52
C LEU A 6 6.30 2.37 -5.52
N VAL A 7 7.59 2.40 -5.19
CA VAL A 7 8.21 1.50 -4.21
C VAL A 7 7.61 1.68 -2.81
N GLN A 8 7.40 2.93 -2.39
CA GLN A 8 6.76 3.23 -1.10
C GLN A 8 5.30 2.75 -1.06
N ALA A 9 4.56 2.95 -2.15
CA ALA A 9 3.17 2.49 -2.25
C ALA A 9 3.06 0.96 -2.22
N GLN A 10 3.96 0.24 -2.90
CA GLN A 10 4.03 -1.23 -2.87
C GLN A 10 4.42 -1.77 -1.48
N ALA A 11 5.39 -1.12 -0.82
CA ALA A 11 5.79 -1.50 0.53
C ALA A 11 4.63 -1.36 1.52
N GLN A 12 3.85 -0.29 1.41
CA GLN A 12 2.65 -0.12 2.22
C GLN A 12 1.58 -1.16 1.90
N LEU A 13 1.27 -1.38 0.62
CA LEU A 13 0.29 -2.40 0.21
C LEU A 13 0.64 -3.78 0.77
N THR A 14 1.91 -4.17 0.73
CA THR A 14 2.39 -5.43 1.31
C THR A 14 2.17 -5.48 2.83
N THR A 15 2.47 -4.38 3.53
CA THR A 15 2.26 -4.26 4.98
C THR A 15 0.78 -4.43 5.34
N TRP A 16 -0.12 -3.80 4.57
CA TRP A 16 -1.55 -3.92 4.77
C TRP A 16 -2.07 -5.33 4.43
N LEU A 17 -1.55 -6.00 3.41
CA LEU A 17 -1.91 -7.39 3.11
C LEU A 17 -1.50 -8.36 4.23
N ASP A 18 -0.31 -8.20 4.81
CA ASP A 18 0.13 -9.01 5.94
C ASP A 18 -0.78 -8.79 7.15
N ALA A 19 -1.08 -7.52 7.47
CA ALA A 19 -2.03 -7.16 8.52
C ALA A 19 -3.42 -7.78 8.28
N SER A 20 -3.91 -7.78 7.04
CA SER A 20 -5.18 -8.40 6.67
C SER A 20 -5.19 -9.90 6.97
N THR A 21 -4.08 -10.59 6.71
CA THR A 21 -3.93 -12.03 6.93
C THR A 21 -3.93 -12.35 8.42
N LYS A 22 -3.23 -11.55 9.25
CA LYS A 22 -3.21 -11.73 10.70
C LYS A 22 -4.58 -11.48 11.32
N ILE A 23 -5.27 -10.42 10.90
CA ILE A 23 -6.61 -10.11 11.39
C ILE A 23 -7.64 -11.14 10.92
N ALA A 24 -7.52 -11.61 9.67
CA ALA A 24 -8.33 -12.71 9.16
C ALA A 24 -8.09 -13.99 9.98
N SER A 25 -6.87 -14.24 10.45
CA SER A 25 -6.56 -15.33 11.39
C SER A 25 -7.08 -15.10 12.82
N GLY A 26 -7.62 -13.92 13.12
CA GLY A 26 -8.14 -13.57 14.46
C GLY A 26 -7.12 -12.92 15.39
N GLN A 27 -5.94 -12.56 14.86
CA GLN A 27 -4.91 -11.86 15.63
C GLN A 27 -5.13 -10.35 15.53
N SER A 28 -4.88 -9.62 16.61
CA SER A 28 -4.79 -8.16 16.56
C SER A 28 -3.44 -7.74 15.97
N TYR A 29 -3.45 -6.72 15.12
CA TYR A 29 -2.24 -6.20 14.48
C TYR A 29 -2.00 -4.76 14.93
N ASN A 30 -0.83 -4.47 15.52
CA ASN A 30 -0.51 -3.13 15.99
C ASN A 30 0.32 -2.38 14.96
N ILE A 31 -0.24 -1.30 14.40
CA ILE A 31 0.43 -0.44 13.43
C ILE A 31 0.70 0.92 14.08
N GLY A 32 1.96 1.15 14.45
CA GLY A 32 2.37 2.35 15.20
C GLY A 32 1.59 2.47 16.52
N ASN A 33 0.70 3.47 16.60
CA ASN A 33 -0.10 3.78 17.78
C ASN A 33 -1.58 3.33 17.67
N ARG A 34 -1.93 2.54 16.65
CA ARG A 34 -3.28 2.01 16.45
C ARG A 34 -3.26 0.49 16.38
N THR A 35 -4.14 -0.13 17.14
CA THR A 35 -4.38 -1.57 17.06
C THR A 35 -5.53 -1.83 16.10
N LEU A 36 -5.25 -2.57 15.03
CA LEU A 36 -6.25 -3.04 14.07
C LEU A 36 -6.77 -4.40 14.53
N THR A 37 -8.08 -4.53 14.56
CA THR A 37 -8.77 -5.76 14.96
C THR A 37 -9.75 -6.21 13.88
N ARG A 38 -10.42 -7.34 14.09
CA ARG A 38 -11.48 -7.81 13.17
C ARG A 38 -12.62 -6.80 12.99
N ALA A 39 -12.83 -5.91 13.94
CA ALA A 39 -13.80 -4.81 13.80
C ALA A 39 -13.39 -3.80 12.70
N ASP A 40 -12.08 -3.68 12.43
CA ASP A 40 -11.51 -2.71 11.50
C ASP A 40 -11.21 -3.31 10.12
N VAL A 41 -11.70 -4.51 9.81
CA VAL A 41 -11.46 -5.18 8.52
C VAL A 41 -11.91 -4.32 7.34
N LYS A 42 -13.02 -3.58 7.50
CA LYS A 42 -13.48 -2.64 6.47
C LYS A 42 -12.44 -1.55 6.18
N TYR A 43 -11.93 -0.90 7.23
CA TYR A 43 -10.88 0.10 7.09
C TYR A 43 -9.62 -0.48 6.43
N LEU A 44 -9.28 -1.72 6.77
CA LEU A 44 -8.11 -2.39 6.24
C LEU A 44 -8.26 -2.70 4.73
N GLN A 45 -9.44 -3.17 4.31
CA GLN A 45 -9.78 -3.34 2.90
C GLN A 45 -9.72 -2.01 2.14
N GLU A 46 -10.29 -0.94 2.70
CA GLU A 46 -10.23 0.41 2.12
C GLU A 46 -8.77 0.89 1.94
N GLN A 47 -7.89 0.63 2.91
CA GLN A 47 -6.47 0.95 2.77
C GLN A 47 -5.80 0.14 1.67
N ILE A 48 -6.04 -1.18 1.61
CA ILE A 48 -5.49 -2.02 0.54
C ILE A 48 -5.93 -1.50 -0.83
N GLU A 49 -7.21 -1.20 -1.01
CA GLU A 49 -7.73 -0.64 -2.26
C GLU A 49 -7.11 0.72 -2.60
N TYR A 50 -6.98 1.61 -1.60
CA TYR A 50 -6.34 2.90 -1.77
C TYR A 50 -4.89 2.75 -2.25
N TRP A 51 -4.07 1.96 -1.55
CA TRP A 51 -2.68 1.75 -1.93
C TRP A 51 -2.56 1.02 -3.27
N ASN A 52 -3.46 0.08 -3.57
CA ASN A 52 -3.49 -0.60 -4.86
C ASN A 52 -3.80 0.38 -5.99
N LYS A 53 -4.75 1.29 -5.79
CA LYS A 53 -5.06 2.36 -6.75
C LYS A 53 -3.88 3.30 -6.91
N MET A 54 -3.19 3.66 -5.82
CA MET A 54 -1.98 4.48 -5.88
C MET A 54 -0.87 3.79 -6.65
N VAL A 55 -0.60 2.50 -6.40
CA VAL A 55 0.38 1.71 -7.15
C VAL A 55 0.00 1.66 -8.63
N ASN A 56 -1.25 1.38 -8.97
CA ASN A 56 -1.70 1.36 -10.37
C ASN A 56 -1.56 2.74 -11.05
N THR A 57 -1.87 3.82 -10.32
CA THR A 57 -1.75 5.20 -10.80
C THR A 57 -0.29 5.60 -10.98
N LEU A 58 0.60 5.22 -10.07
CA LEU A 58 2.03 5.50 -10.13
C LEU A 58 2.76 4.59 -11.14
N SER A 59 2.25 3.37 -11.34
CA SER A 59 2.75 2.41 -12.34
C SER A 59 2.37 2.85 -13.75
N SER A 60 1.12 3.28 -13.95
CA SER A 60 0.62 3.76 -15.25
C SER A 60 1.01 5.21 -15.55
N GLY A 61 1.11 6.05 -14.51
CA GLY A 61 1.53 7.45 -14.58
C GLY A 61 3.04 7.66 -14.44
N GLY A 62 3.79 6.57 -14.21
CA GLY A 62 5.21 6.51 -14.42
C GLY A 62 5.48 6.65 -15.91
N VAL A 63 5.59 7.90 -16.37
CA VAL A 63 6.19 8.25 -17.66
C VAL A 63 7.39 7.32 -17.83
N VAL A 64 7.27 6.46 -18.84
CA VAL A 64 8.36 5.74 -19.45
C VAL A 64 9.60 6.62 -19.42
N ALA A 65 10.53 6.35 -18.50
CA ALA A 65 11.92 6.77 -18.62
C ALA A 65 12.57 5.96 -19.77
N ARG A 66 11.96 6.03 -20.96
CA ARG A 66 12.50 5.59 -22.24
C ARG A 66 13.00 6.85 -22.92
N GLY A 67 14.12 7.41 -22.48
CA GLY A 67 14.60 8.66 -23.08
C GLY A 67 15.80 9.34 -22.46
N ILE A 68 16.66 8.65 -21.73
CA ILE A 68 17.99 9.18 -21.39
C ILE A 68 19.04 8.15 -21.80
N THR A 69 19.26 8.06 -23.11
CA THR A 69 20.53 7.59 -23.67
C THR A 69 21.52 8.74 -23.49
N PRO A 70 22.57 8.62 -22.67
CA PRO A 70 23.63 9.62 -22.65
C PRO A 70 24.46 9.49 -23.93
N ILE A 71 24.67 10.62 -24.64
CA ILE A 71 25.73 10.77 -25.64
C ILE A 71 26.99 11.30 -24.98
#